data_AF-A0A4U8T8S6-F1
#
_entry.id   AF-A0A4U8T8S6-F1
#
_cell.length_a   1.000
_cell.length_b   1.000
_cell.length_c   1.000
_cell.angle_alpha   90.00
_cell.angle_beta   90.00
_cell.angle_gamma   90.00
#
_symmetry.space_group_name_H-M   'P 1'
#
loop_
_entity.id
_entity.type
_entity.pdbx_description
1 polymer ?
#
loop_
_entity_poly.entity_id
_entity_poly.type
_entity_poly.pdbx_seq_one_letter_code
_entity_poly.pdbx_strand_id
1 'polypeptide(L)'
;MKDKLLVFIMVSVCCLFYMQVKDLKSELSGIKKDTANILVLNSLLKDRLDIKDKEIENANFQIAKYNANFEAFNGTACMQCHLDSNHLLPYRNKKISLNEYIKVVREGIDGVMPSYVNSPKKGSRDITDSELRRQFKILKSLENHINKS
;
A
#
# COMPACT_ATOMS: atom_id res chain seq x y z
N MET A 1 -0.21 -82.22 12.61
CA MET A 1 0.79 -81.45 11.84
C MET A 1 0.17 -80.37 10.95
N LYS A 2 -0.95 -80.65 10.26
CA LYS A 2 -1.64 -79.68 9.39
C LYS A 2 -2.09 -78.40 10.13
N ASP A 3 -2.64 -78.52 11.34
CA ASP A 3 -3.13 -77.33 12.09
C ASP A 3 -2.00 -76.40 12.53
N LYS A 4 -0.85 -76.94 12.96
CA LYS A 4 0.33 -76.15 13.35
C LYS A 4 0.92 -75.39 12.16
N LEU A 5 0.89 -75.99 10.95
CA LEU A 5 1.33 -75.35 9.72
C LEU A 5 0.39 -74.20 9.32
N LEU A 6 -0.93 -74.40 9.46
CA LEU A 6 -1.94 -73.43 9.09
C LEU A 6 -1.91 -72.18 10.01
N VAL A 7 -1.70 -72.40 11.32
CA VAL A 7 -1.48 -71.31 12.29
C VAL A 7 -0.20 -70.53 11.97
N PHE A 8 0.88 -71.21 11.59
CA PHE A 8 2.14 -70.55 11.22
C PHE A 8 1.98 -69.65 9.97
N ILE A 9 1.24 -70.12 8.96
CA ILE A 9 0.93 -69.34 7.76
C ILE A 9 0.09 -68.11 8.12
N MET A 10 -0.95 -68.26 8.96
CA MET A 10 -1.78 -67.14 9.41
C MET A 10 -0.97 -66.07 10.16
N VAL A 11 -0.09 -66.47 11.07
CA VAL A 11 0.77 -65.52 11.81
C VAL A 11 1.71 -64.78 10.87
N SER A 12 2.33 -65.46 9.90
CA SER A 12 3.19 -64.83 8.89
C SER A 12 2.43 -63.81 8.05
N VAL A 13 1.21 -64.13 7.59
CA VAL A 13 0.36 -63.20 6.82
C VAL A 13 -0.02 -61.99 7.67
N CYS A 14 -0.41 -62.18 8.94
CA CYS A 14 -0.72 -61.09 9.85
C CYS A 14 0.50 -60.17 10.11
N CYS A 15 1.70 -60.74 10.26
CA CYS A 15 2.93 -59.97 10.42
C CYS A 15 3.25 -59.11 9.18
N LEU A 16 3.08 -59.65 7.97
CA LEU A 16 3.28 -58.90 6.74
C LEU A 16 2.26 -57.77 6.60
N PHE A 17 1.00 -58.03 6.93
CA PHE A 17 -0.05 -57.00 6.93
C PHE A 17 0.22 -55.90 7.95
N TYR A 18 0.71 -56.25 9.14
CA TYR A 18 1.08 -55.27 10.17
C TYR A 18 2.22 -54.35 9.74
N MET A 19 3.26 -54.91 9.10
CA MET A 19 4.38 -54.12 8.54
C MET A 19 3.86 -53.11 7.49
N GLN A 20 3.03 -53.56 6.55
CA GLN A 20 2.45 -52.69 5.52
C GLN A 20 1.59 -51.56 6.12
N VAL A 21 0.76 -51.85 7.11
CA VAL A 21 -0.08 -50.84 7.79
C VAL A 21 0.78 -49.84 8.58
N LYS A 22 1.90 -50.28 9.16
CA LYS A 22 2.81 -49.40 9.90
C LYS A 22 3.53 -48.42 8.96
N ASP A 23 4.01 -48.89 7.83
CA ASP A 23 4.67 -48.04 6.83
C ASP A 23 3.69 -47.01 6.27
N LEU A 24 2.48 -47.43 5.88
CA LEU A 24 1.39 -46.54 5.47
C LEU A 24 1.06 -45.45 6.51
N LYS A 25 1.03 -45.80 7.80
CA LYS A 25 0.81 -44.80 8.87
C LYS A 25 1.94 -43.80 8.97
N SER A 26 3.19 -44.25 8.81
CA SER A 26 4.36 -43.37 8.86
C SER A 26 4.37 -42.39 7.67
N GLU A 27 4.11 -42.87 6.45
CA GLU A 27 4.00 -42.02 5.26
C GLU A 27 2.86 -41.01 5.38
N LEU A 28 1.68 -41.45 5.84
CA LEU A 28 0.55 -40.54 6.09
C LEU A 28 0.90 -39.45 7.12
N SER A 29 1.68 -39.79 8.13
CA SER A 29 2.14 -38.82 9.14
C SER A 29 3.16 -37.82 8.56
N GLY A 30 4.06 -38.29 7.68
CA GLY A 30 5.00 -37.45 6.93
C GLY A 30 4.26 -36.47 6.01
N ILE A 31 3.32 -36.97 5.22
CA ILE A 31 2.49 -36.17 4.31
C ILE A 31 1.68 -35.11 5.08
N LYS A 32 1.09 -35.47 6.24
CA LYS A 32 0.38 -34.50 7.09
C LYS A 32 1.31 -33.39 7.59
N LYS A 33 2.53 -33.73 7.99
CA LYS A 33 3.53 -32.76 8.45
C LYS A 33 3.95 -31.82 7.31
N ASP A 34 4.17 -32.37 6.12
CA ASP A 34 4.54 -31.58 4.93
C ASP A 34 3.40 -30.67 4.49
N THR A 35 2.15 -31.14 4.56
CA THR A 35 0.96 -30.33 4.28
C THR A 35 0.84 -29.15 5.25
N ALA A 36 1.09 -29.39 6.55
CA ALA A 36 1.10 -28.33 7.55
C ALA A 36 2.22 -27.29 7.30
N ASN A 37 3.41 -27.76 6.93
CA ASN A 37 4.53 -26.89 6.59
C ASN A 37 4.24 -26.03 5.35
N ILE A 38 3.64 -26.62 4.30
CA ILE A 38 3.22 -25.91 3.09
C ILE A 38 2.17 -24.85 3.42
N LEU A 39 1.21 -25.16 4.29
CA LEU A 39 0.15 -24.23 4.68
C LEU A 39 0.73 -23.01 5.42
N VAL A 40 1.67 -23.23 6.34
CA VAL A 40 2.39 -22.16 7.05
C VAL A 40 3.26 -21.33 6.10
N LEU A 41 3.94 -21.97 5.16
CA LEU A 41 4.73 -21.25 4.15
C LEU A 41 3.84 -20.36 3.27
N ASN A 42 2.69 -20.88 2.83
CA ASN A 42 1.72 -20.12 2.05
C ASN A 42 1.16 -18.92 2.81
N SER A 43 0.88 -19.04 4.11
CA SER A 43 0.42 -17.90 4.90
C SER A 43 1.50 -16.83 5.03
N LEU A 44 2.76 -17.22 5.27
CA LEU A 44 3.88 -16.27 5.36
C LEU A 44 4.16 -15.56 4.02
N LEU A 45 4.02 -16.28 2.90
CA LEU A 45 4.15 -15.69 1.56
C LEU A 45 3.03 -14.69 1.30
N LYS A 46 1.79 -15.02 1.67
CA LYS A 46 0.65 -14.10 1.56
C LYS A 46 0.89 -12.83 2.38
N ASP A 47 1.31 -12.94 3.64
CA ASP A 47 1.58 -11.79 4.50
C ASP A 47 2.68 -10.89 3.92
N ARG A 48 3.75 -11.49 3.36
CA ARG A 48 4.81 -10.72 2.68
C ARG A 48 4.32 -10.02 1.42
N LEU A 49 3.47 -10.66 0.63
CA LEU A 49 2.87 -10.05 -0.56
C LEU A 49 1.97 -8.88 -0.15
N ASP A 50 1.10 -9.08 0.85
CA ASP A 50 0.21 -8.05 1.37
C ASP A 50 0.98 -6.83 1.92
N ILE A 51 2.13 -7.05 2.59
CA ILE A 51 3.02 -5.96 3.03
C ILE A 51 3.59 -5.20 1.82
N LYS A 52 4.09 -5.92 0.80
CA LYS A 52 4.65 -5.29 -0.40
C LYS A 52 3.59 -4.50 -1.17
N ASP A 53 2.38 -5.01 -1.27
CA ASP A 53 1.29 -4.32 -1.96
C ASP A 53 0.95 -2.99 -1.25
N LYS A 54 0.91 -2.98 0.08
CA LYS A 54 0.74 -1.75 0.86
C LYS A 54 1.89 -0.77 0.68
N GLU A 55 3.12 -1.25 0.62
CA GLU A 55 4.29 -0.41 0.37
C GLU A 55 4.24 0.23 -1.04
N ILE A 56 3.88 -0.55 -2.05
CA ILE A 56 3.70 -0.09 -3.43
C ILE A 56 2.57 0.94 -3.51
N GLU A 57 1.43 0.67 -2.86
CA GLU A 57 0.30 1.60 -2.81
C GLU A 57 0.72 2.93 -2.17
N ASN A 58 1.43 2.90 -1.05
CA ASN A 58 1.92 4.11 -0.39
C ASN A 58 2.94 4.86 -1.26
N ALA A 59 3.83 4.16 -1.95
CA ALA A 59 4.78 4.79 -2.88
C ALA A 59 4.06 5.47 -4.04
N ASN A 60 3.13 4.78 -4.69
CA ASN A 60 2.29 5.31 -5.76
C ASN A 60 1.49 6.54 -5.30
N PHE A 61 0.99 6.50 -4.07
CA PHE A 61 0.28 7.61 -3.46
C PHE A 61 1.17 8.85 -3.28
N GLN A 62 2.41 8.69 -2.82
CA GLN A 62 3.34 9.81 -2.70
C GLN A 62 3.73 10.38 -4.07
N ILE A 63 3.93 9.53 -5.08
CA ILE A 63 4.17 9.95 -6.47
C ILE A 63 2.99 10.78 -6.99
N ALA A 64 1.75 10.34 -6.75
CA ALA A 64 0.57 11.06 -7.19
C ALA A 64 0.46 12.45 -6.55
N LYS A 65 0.78 12.59 -5.26
CA LYS A 65 0.87 13.90 -4.59
C LYS A 65 1.94 14.80 -5.19
N TYR A 66 3.13 14.25 -5.42
CA TYR A 66 4.23 14.97 -6.04
C TYR A 66 3.81 15.53 -7.40
N ASN A 67 3.23 14.68 -8.25
CA ASN A 67 2.78 15.06 -9.58
C ASN A 67 1.69 16.15 -9.53
N ALA A 68 0.72 16.04 -8.62
CA ALA A 68 -0.32 17.05 -8.47
C ALA A 68 0.24 18.41 -8.01
N ASN A 69 1.17 18.41 -7.04
CA ASN A 69 1.84 19.64 -6.61
C ASN A 69 2.71 20.23 -7.72
N PHE A 70 3.43 19.40 -8.46
CA PHE A 70 4.19 19.83 -9.62
C PHE A 70 3.28 20.50 -10.64
N GLU A 71 2.18 19.86 -11.03
CA GLU A 71 1.26 20.40 -12.03
C GLU A 71 0.56 21.69 -11.57
N ALA A 72 0.19 21.75 -10.29
CA ALA A 72 -0.43 22.92 -9.69
C ALA A 72 0.56 24.10 -9.69
N PHE A 73 1.75 23.89 -9.14
CA PHE A 73 2.69 24.96 -8.82
C PHE A 73 3.73 25.24 -9.90
N ASN A 74 3.77 24.46 -10.99
CA ASN A 74 4.77 24.61 -12.04
C ASN A 74 4.94 26.08 -12.48
N GLY A 75 6.17 26.59 -12.42
CA GLY A 75 6.50 27.97 -12.79
C GLY A 75 6.19 29.03 -11.73
N THR A 76 5.84 28.63 -10.50
CA THR A 76 5.60 29.54 -9.37
C THR A 76 6.61 29.33 -8.25
N ALA A 77 6.81 30.33 -7.39
CA ALA A 77 7.68 30.20 -6.23
C ALA A 77 7.17 29.15 -5.22
N CYS A 78 5.90 28.73 -5.29
CA CYS A 78 5.33 27.70 -4.43
C CYS A 78 6.04 26.34 -4.57
N MET A 79 6.68 26.06 -5.72
CA MET A 79 7.44 24.83 -5.94
C MET A 79 8.63 24.67 -5.00
N GLN A 80 9.20 25.77 -4.52
CA GLN A 80 10.39 25.75 -3.66
C GLN A 80 10.16 24.99 -2.36
N CYS A 81 8.92 25.00 -1.87
CA CYS A 81 8.53 24.30 -0.66
C CYS A 81 7.61 23.11 -0.97
N HIS A 82 6.66 23.23 -1.89
CA HIS A 82 5.61 22.21 -2.09
C HIS A 82 5.99 21.03 -2.99
N LEU A 83 7.26 20.92 -3.40
CA LEU A 83 7.81 19.72 -4.05
C LEU A 83 8.71 18.89 -3.14
N ASP A 84 8.97 19.35 -1.93
CA ASP A 84 9.62 18.53 -0.92
C ASP A 84 8.65 17.48 -0.36
N SER A 85 9.16 16.26 -0.17
CA SER A 85 8.43 15.11 0.39
C SER A 85 7.69 15.43 1.70
N ASN A 86 8.22 16.32 2.54
CA ASN A 86 7.62 16.69 3.83
C ASN A 86 6.53 17.77 3.71
N HIS A 87 6.47 18.46 2.56
CA HIS A 87 5.63 19.63 2.34
C HIS A 87 4.71 19.47 1.13
N LEU A 88 4.64 18.26 0.57
CA LEU A 88 3.60 17.89 -0.38
C LEU A 88 2.25 18.16 0.27
N LEU A 89 1.34 18.81 -0.45
CA LEU A 89 -0.02 19.08 0.03
C LEU A 89 -0.98 17.95 -0.37
N PRO A 90 -1.43 17.13 0.61
CA PRO A 90 -2.63 16.31 0.46
C PRO A 90 -3.65 16.64 1.56
N TYR A 91 -4.70 17.38 1.21
CA TYR A 91 -5.78 17.70 2.15
C TYR A 91 -6.72 16.51 2.35
N ARG A 92 -6.25 15.42 2.97
CA ARG A 92 -7.06 14.20 3.14
C ARG A 92 -8.31 14.43 4.01
N ASN A 93 -8.32 15.45 4.88
CA ASN A 93 -9.39 15.64 5.89
C ASN A 93 -9.83 17.10 6.13
N LYS A 94 -9.37 18.07 5.34
CA LYS A 94 -9.83 19.47 5.46
C LYS A 94 -10.58 19.87 4.20
N LYS A 95 -11.90 20.06 4.32
CA LYS A 95 -12.71 20.70 3.28
C LYS A 95 -12.37 22.19 3.21
N ILE A 96 -11.25 22.51 2.57
CA ILE A 96 -10.89 23.90 2.26
C ILE A 96 -11.75 24.36 1.09
N SER A 97 -12.39 25.52 1.25
CA SER A 97 -13.09 26.19 0.16
C SER A 97 -12.11 26.96 -0.73
N LEU A 98 -12.46 27.21 -1.99
CA LEU A 98 -11.62 28.04 -2.88
C LEU A 98 -11.29 29.41 -2.25
N ASN A 99 -12.25 30.03 -1.58
CA ASN A 99 -12.06 31.34 -0.94
C ASN A 99 -11.06 31.26 0.20
N GLU A 100 -11.12 30.19 1.00
CA GLU A 100 -10.17 29.95 2.09
C GLU A 100 -8.77 29.65 1.57
N TYR A 101 -8.67 28.86 0.48
CA TYR A 101 -7.39 28.63 -0.19
C TYR A 101 -6.75 29.94 -0.68
N ILE A 102 -7.53 30.77 -1.39
CA ILE A 102 -7.04 32.08 -1.85
C ILE A 102 -6.62 32.92 -0.65
N LYS A 103 -7.44 32.99 0.41
CA LYS A 103 -7.14 33.74 1.62
C LYS A 103 -5.79 33.33 2.23
N VAL A 104 -5.54 32.03 2.40
CA VAL A 104 -4.26 31.51 2.94
C VAL A 104 -3.08 31.90 2.05
N VAL A 105 -3.23 31.81 0.73
CA VAL A 105 -2.13 32.19 -0.19
C VAL A 105 -1.89 33.70 -0.18
N ARG A 106 -2.92 34.52 0.00
CA ARG A 106 -2.82 35.98 0.09
C ARG A 106 -2.23 36.46 1.41
N GLU A 107 -2.65 35.88 2.52
CA GLU A 107 -2.20 36.27 3.86
C GLU A 107 -0.84 35.64 4.21
N GLY A 108 -0.54 34.47 3.64
CA GLY A 108 0.60 33.67 4.06
C GLY A 108 0.39 33.08 5.45
N ILE A 109 1.42 32.43 5.97
CA ILE A 109 1.48 31.94 7.35
C ILE A 109 2.79 32.46 7.93
N ASP A 110 2.71 33.25 8.99
CA ASP A 110 3.87 33.93 9.55
C ASP A 110 4.99 32.92 9.90
N GLY A 111 6.21 33.22 9.46
CA GLY A 111 7.38 32.35 9.60
C GLY A 111 7.39 31.03 8.81
N VAL A 112 6.32 30.69 8.08
CA VAL A 112 6.18 29.37 7.41
C VAL A 112 5.92 29.50 5.90
N MET A 113 4.99 30.37 5.49
CA MET A 113 4.59 30.54 4.10
C MET A 113 4.55 32.04 3.75
N PRO A 114 5.24 32.48 2.68
CA PRO A 114 5.17 33.87 2.25
C PRO A 114 3.77 34.24 1.75
N SER A 115 3.41 35.51 1.88
CA SER A 115 2.21 36.08 1.26
C SER A 115 2.44 36.37 -0.23
N TYR A 116 1.38 36.19 -1.02
CA TYR A 116 1.39 36.44 -2.47
C TYR A 116 0.39 37.52 -2.86
N VAL A 117 0.80 38.41 -3.77
CA VAL A 117 -0.01 39.56 -4.20
C VAL A 117 -0.73 39.26 -5.51
N ASN A 118 -1.95 39.81 -5.66
CA ASN A 118 -2.72 39.65 -6.89
C ASN A 118 -2.17 40.62 -7.93
N SER A 119 -1.33 40.09 -8.81
CA SER A 119 -0.59 40.90 -9.77
C SER A 119 -0.42 40.11 -11.06
N PRO A 120 -0.64 40.73 -12.23
CA PRO A 120 -0.37 40.13 -13.53
C PRO A 120 1.13 40.17 -13.89
N LYS A 121 1.97 40.81 -13.07
CA LYS A 121 3.42 40.83 -13.27
C LYS A 121 4.00 39.46 -12.90
N LYS A 122 5.19 39.12 -13.42
CA LYS A 122 5.89 37.86 -13.12
C LYS A 122 7.02 38.05 -12.11
N GLY A 123 6.72 38.66 -10.97
CA GLY A 123 7.60 38.65 -9.81
C GLY A 123 7.50 37.35 -9.03
N SER A 124 8.45 37.10 -8.12
CA SER A 124 8.49 35.89 -7.29
C SER A 124 7.29 35.73 -6.35
N ARG A 125 6.59 36.82 -6.03
CA ARG A 125 5.41 36.86 -5.15
C ARG A 125 4.11 37.22 -5.88
N ASP A 126 4.16 37.35 -7.20
CA ASP A 126 2.99 37.70 -8.00
C ASP A 126 2.28 36.41 -8.43
N ILE A 127 1.02 36.23 -8.02
CA ILE A 127 0.15 35.14 -8.48
C ILE A 127 -1.26 35.70 -8.65
N THR A 128 -1.89 35.48 -9.79
CA THR A 128 -3.26 35.92 -10.09
C THR A 128 -4.31 35.00 -9.48
N ASP A 129 -5.52 35.51 -9.23
CA ASP A 129 -6.62 34.68 -8.73
C ASP A 129 -7.03 33.56 -9.70
N SER A 130 -6.83 33.74 -11.01
CA SER A 130 -7.06 32.70 -12.01
C SER A 130 -6.06 31.55 -11.87
N GLU A 131 -4.79 31.86 -11.61
CA GLU A 131 -3.76 30.86 -11.32
C GLU A 131 -4.07 30.10 -10.02
N LEU A 132 -4.49 30.80 -8.95
CA LEU A 132 -4.91 30.17 -7.70
C LEU A 132 -6.12 29.25 -7.89
N ARG A 133 -7.09 29.65 -8.72
CA ARG A 133 -8.24 28.80 -9.06
C ARG A 133 -7.83 27.54 -9.82
N ARG A 134 -6.90 27.67 -10.78
CA ARG A 134 -6.33 26.52 -11.51
C ARG A 134 -5.61 25.58 -10.55
N GLN A 135 -4.73 26.11 -9.70
CA GLN A 135 -4.00 25.35 -8.68
C GLN A 135 -4.94 24.59 -7.77
N PHE A 136 -5.94 25.28 -7.22
CA PHE A 136 -6.94 24.66 -6.34
C PHE A 136 -7.70 23.51 -7.02
N LYS A 137 -8.06 23.68 -8.30
CA LYS A 137 -8.75 22.62 -9.07
C LYS A 137 -7.89 21.37 -9.25
N ILE A 138 -6.60 21.55 -9.54
CA ILE A 138 -5.63 20.45 -9.69
C ILE A 138 -5.43 19.73 -8.36
N LEU A 139 -5.27 20.47 -7.26
CA LEU A 139 -5.12 19.88 -5.93
C LEU A 139 -6.40 19.11 -5.50
N LYS A 140 -7.58 19.64 -5.81
CA LYS A 140 -8.87 18.99 -5.50
C LYS A 140 -9.17 17.76 -6.36
N SER A 141 -8.68 17.69 -7.60
CA SER A 141 -8.93 16.51 -8.45
C SER A 141 -8.29 15.27 -7.83
N LEU A 142 -7.06 15.38 -7.31
CA LEU A 142 -6.38 14.30 -6.60
C LEU A 142 -7.16 13.84 -5.37
N GLU A 143 -7.66 14.77 -4.55
CA GLU A 143 -8.46 14.45 -3.34
C GLU A 143 -9.71 13.63 -3.67
N ASN A 144 -10.42 13.97 -4.75
CA ASN A 144 -11.60 13.23 -5.19
C ASN A 144 -11.27 11.84 -5.73
N HIS A 145 -10.10 11.62 -6.32
CA HIS A 145 -9.64 10.30 -6.73
C HIS A 145 -9.29 9.42 -5.52
N ILE A 146 -8.76 10.02 -4.46
CA ILE A 146 -8.40 9.31 -3.22
C ILE A 146 -9.63 8.89 -2.43
N ASN A 147 -10.65 9.75 -2.32
CA ASN A 147 -11.85 9.48 -1.52
C ASN A 147 -12.87 8.55 -2.20
N LYS A 148 -12.64 8.18 -3.47
CA LYS A 148 -13.48 7.22 -4.24
C LYS A 148 -12.84 5.84 -4.38
N SER A 149 -11.56 5.72 -4.06
CA SER A 149 -10.83 4.45 -3.96
C SER A 149 -11.00 3.85 -2.58
#